data_AF-A0A1Q3MPE9-F1
#
_entry.id   AF-A0A1Q3MPE9-F1
#
_cell.length_a   1.000
_cell.length_b   1.000
_cell.length_c   1.000
_cell.angle_alpha   90.00
_cell.angle_beta   90.00
_cell.angle_gamma   90.00
#
_symmetry.space_group_name_H-M   'P 1'
#
loop_
_entity.id
_entity.type
_entity.pdbx_description
1 polymer ?
#
loop_
_entity_poly.entity_id
_entity_poly.type
_entity_poly.pdbx_seq_one_letter_code
_entity_poly.pdbx_strand_id
1 'polypeptide(L)'
;MESPPTYAPPRKKSNTGLIIGLVLGGIAICCIGGIALIFGGGLFLWGKVKGFANCMINYQEVRRAMDAYVEDHDGKLPSAANWQDEVKPYLAKVKMPKEKMGPFNRLDPEGEWGCQPSDGAPTGMAFNASLSEKKITEIKDPTSTILIFEVESRGRNLNEPYKVRPLESSPKMLGDHRGWLEMPVLGPTHMSKNGKMVDLDVNVDMTRH
;
A
#
# COMPACT_ATOMS: atom_id res chain seq x y z
N MET A 1 -56.99 36.89 67.06
CA MET A 1 -56.46 35.52 66.92
C MET A 1 -55.85 35.42 65.54
N GLU A 2 -54.52 35.48 65.46
CA GLU A 2 -53.77 35.31 64.21
C GLU A 2 -53.76 33.84 63.77
N SER A 3 -53.95 33.61 62.48
CA SER A 3 -53.92 32.27 61.87
C SER A 3 -52.47 31.78 61.73
N PRO A 4 -52.18 30.49 61.98
CA PRO A 4 -50.82 29.98 61.93
C PRO A 4 -50.26 29.97 60.49
N PRO A 5 -48.95 30.17 60.30
CA PRO A 5 -48.35 30.21 58.98
C PRO A 5 -48.43 28.85 58.28
N THR A 6 -48.81 28.86 57.01
CA THR A 6 -48.94 27.68 56.17
C THR A 6 -47.55 27.13 55.82
N TYR A 7 -47.22 25.93 56.31
CA TYR A 7 -45.97 25.24 55.97
C TYR A 7 -46.07 24.62 54.57
N ALA A 8 -45.36 25.19 53.59
CA ALA A 8 -45.22 24.57 52.27
C ALA A 8 -44.12 23.48 52.33
N PRO A 9 -44.39 22.23 51.93
CA PRO A 9 -43.37 21.18 51.96
C PRO A 9 -42.25 21.48 50.95
N PRO A 10 -40.99 21.11 51.25
CA PRO A 10 -39.87 21.36 50.35
C PRO A 10 -40.04 20.58 49.05
N ARG A 11 -39.93 21.27 47.89
CA ARG A 11 -39.94 20.64 46.57
C ARG A 11 -38.75 19.69 46.44
N LYS A 12 -39.01 18.38 46.32
CA LYS A 12 -37.99 17.37 46.06
C LYS A 12 -37.40 17.61 44.67
N LYS A 13 -36.12 18.02 44.59
CA LYS A 13 -35.42 18.23 43.31
C LYS A 13 -35.31 16.87 42.60
N SER A 14 -36.03 16.73 41.49
CA SER A 14 -36.06 15.49 40.72
C SER A 14 -34.78 15.36 39.90
N ASN A 15 -33.93 14.40 40.27
CA ASN A 15 -32.75 14.03 39.48
C ASN A 15 -33.11 13.18 38.25
N THR A 16 -34.40 12.99 37.96
CA THR A 16 -34.88 12.18 36.83
C THR A 16 -34.35 12.69 35.49
N GLY A 17 -34.24 14.01 35.29
CA GLY A 17 -33.64 14.56 34.06
C GLY A 17 -32.15 14.22 33.90
N LEU A 18 -31.40 14.20 35.01
CA LEU A 18 -29.97 13.85 35.01
C LEU A 18 -29.76 12.36 34.77
N ILE A 19 -30.61 11.51 35.35
CA ILE A 19 -30.56 10.05 35.18
C ILE A 19 -30.93 9.67 33.74
N ILE A 20 -31.99 10.26 33.18
CA ILE A 20 -32.37 10.03 31.78
C ILE A 20 -31.25 10.50 30.83
N GLY A 21 -30.63 11.65 31.12
CA GLY A 21 -29.48 12.16 30.35
C GLY A 21 -28.26 11.22 30.37
N LEU A 22 -27.91 10.67 31.54
CA LEU A 22 -26.79 9.72 31.67
C LEU A 22 -27.07 8.37 30.99
N VAL A 23 -28.29 7.85 31.10
CA VAL A 23 -28.68 6.58 30.47
C VAL A 23 -28.70 6.70 28.95
N LEU A 24 -29.30 7.77 28.41
CA LEU A 24 -29.32 8.01 26.96
C LEU A 24 -27.92 8.33 26.41
N GLY A 25 -27.12 9.10 27.15
CA GLY A 25 -25.72 9.38 26.78
C GLY A 25 -24.85 8.12 26.80
N GLY A 26 -24.99 7.24 27.79
CA GLY A 26 -24.26 5.98 27.88
C GLY A 26 -24.60 5.01 26.74
N ILE A 27 -25.88 4.90 26.38
CA ILE A 27 -26.34 4.07 25.25
C ILE A 27 -25.84 4.64 23.92
N ALA A 28 -25.89 5.96 23.73
CA ALA A 28 -25.35 6.61 22.53
C ALA A 28 -23.84 6.35 22.37
N ILE A 29 -23.05 6.43 23.44
CA ILE A 29 -21.60 6.17 23.39
C ILE A 29 -21.30 4.68 23.14
N CYS A 30 -22.04 3.77 23.76
CA CYS A 30 -21.85 2.32 23.58
C CYS A 30 -22.24 1.85 22.17
N CYS A 31 -23.39 2.31 21.66
CA CYS A 31 -23.91 1.85 20.37
C CYS A 31 -23.36 2.66 19.19
N ILE A 32 -23.22 3.98 19.30
CA ILE A 32 -22.75 4.84 18.20
C ILE A 32 -21.22 4.99 18.25
N GLY A 33 -20.64 5.13 19.44
CA GLY A 33 -19.19 5.21 19.62
C GLY A 33 -18.46 3.92 19.22
N GLY A 34 -19.03 2.75 19.55
CA GLY A 34 -18.49 1.45 19.11
C GLY A 34 -18.51 1.28 17.59
N ILE A 35 -19.60 1.68 16.92
CA ILE A 35 -19.72 1.68 15.46
C ILE A 35 -18.73 2.67 14.84
N ALA A 36 -18.60 3.88 15.39
CA ALA A 36 -17.65 4.87 14.90
C ALA A 36 -16.18 4.41 15.05
N LEU A 37 -15.83 3.67 16.09
CA LEU A 37 -14.48 3.11 16.26
C LEU A 37 -14.21 1.93 15.32
N ILE A 38 -15.17 1.01 15.15
CA ILE A 38 -15.02 -0.15 14.27
C ILE A 38 -15.00 0.27 12.80
N PHE A 39 -15.99 1.06 12.37
CA PHE A 39 -16.07 1.51 10.98
C PHE A 39 -15.09 2.66 10.70
N GLY A 40 -14.97 3.65 11.59
CA GLY A 40 -14.04 4.76 11.40
C GLY A 40 -12.57 4.36 11.53
N GLY A 41 -12.22 3.54 12.53
CA GLY A 41 -10.86 3.01 12.70
C GLY A 41 -10.46 2.04 11.60
N GLY A 42 -11.37 1.15 11.20
CA GLY A 42 -11.17 0.23 10.07
C GLY A 42 -10.99 0.97 8.73
N LEU A 43 -11.83 1.96 8.44
CA LEU A 43 -11.69 2.79 7.24
C LEU A 43 -10.41 3.63 7.24
N PHE A 44 -9.99 4.13 8.41
CA PHE A 44 -8.74 4.87 8.55
C PHE A 44 -7.51 3.99 8.28
N LEU A 45 -7.44 2.82 8.91
CA LEU A 45 -6.36 1.86 8.69
C LEU A 45 -6.35 1.33 7.25
N TRP A 46 -7.54 1.04 6.69
CA TRP A 46 -7.67 0.64 5.29
C TRP A 46 -7.14 1.73 4.35
N GLY A 47 -7.49 2.99 4.62
CA GLY A 47 -6.99 4.14 3.87
C GLY A 47 -5.46 4.22 3.87
N LYS A 48 -4.81 3.88 4.99
CA LYS A 48 -3.34 3.89 5.13
C LYS A 48 -2.64 2.75 4.39
N VAL A 49 -3.21 1.55 4.43
CA VAL A 49 -2.60 0.35 3.81
C VAL A 49 -2.91 0.26 2.31
N LYS A 50 -4.05 0.82 1.86
CA LYS A 50 -4.52 0.72 0.47
C LYS A 50 -3.47 1.21 -0.54
N GLY A 51 -2.81 2.34 -0.30
CA GLY A 51 -1.81 2.88 -1.23
C GLY A 51 -0.61 1.94 -1.41
N PHE A 52 -0.16 1.33 -0.31
CA PHE A 52 0.92 0.33 -0.36
C PHE A 52 0.49 -0.95 -1.07
N ALA A 53 -0.69 -1.48 -0.75
CA ALA A 53 -1.24 -2.66 -1.42
C ALA A 53 -1.43 -2.43 -2.94
N ASN A 54 -1.88 -1.23 -3.34
CA ASN A 54 -1.95 -0.85 -4.76
C ASN A 54 -0.56 -0.83 -5.40
N CYS A 55 0.47 -0.38 -4.68
CA CYS A 55 1.82 -0.39 -5.22
C CYS A 55 2.33 -1.82 -5.46
N MET A 56 2.11 -2.72 -4.50
CA MET A 56 2.48 -4.14 -4.67
C MET A 56 1.80 -4.77 -5.89
N ILE A 57 0.51 -4.48 -6.11
CA ILE A 57 -0.21 -4.93 -7.30
C ILE A 57 0.43 -4.37 -8.57
N ASN A 58 0.77 -3.07 -8.60
CA ASN A 58 1.43 -2.47 -9.77
C ASN A 58 2.80 -3.11 -10.05
N TYR A 59 3.59 -3.42 -9.03
CA TYR A 59 4.84 -4.17 -9.20
C TYR A 59 4.60 -5.55 -9.82
N GLN A 60 3.53 -6.25 -9.44
CA GLN A 60 3.16 -7.53 -10.04
C GLN A 60 2.65 -7.39 -11.49
N GLU A 61 1.94 -6.31 -11.82
CA GLU A 61 1.56 -6.02 -13.21
C GLU A 61 2.81 -5.79 -14.08
N VAL A 62 3.75 -4.98 -13.58
CA VAL A 62 5.04 -4.74 -14.25
C VAL A 62 5.86 -6.02 -14.36
N ARG A 63 5.88 -6.88 -13.33
CA ARG A 63 6.53 -8.20 -13.37
C ARG A 63 6.02 -9.02 -14.55
N ARG A 64 4.70 -9.18 -14.65
CA ARG A 64 4.08 -9.97 -15.73
C ARG A 64 4.34 -9.37 -17.11
N ALA A 65 4.34 -8.05 -17.21
CA ALA A 65 4.65 -7.36 -18.45
C ALA A 65 6.13 -7.57 -18.86
N MET A 66 7.04 -7.53 -17.89
CA MET A 66 8.46 -7.80 -18.09
C MET A 66 8.69 -9.27 -18.49
N ASP A 67 8.06 -10.23 -17.81
CA ASP A 67 8.15 -11.64 -18.15
C ASP A 67 7.66 -11.89 -19.60
N ALA A 68 6.55 -11.26 -20.00
CA ALA A 68 6.05 -11.35 -21.37
C ALA A 68 6.96 -10.66 -22.41
N TYR A 69 7.57 -9.52 -22.07
CA TYR A 69 8.60 -8.89 -22.91
C TYR A 69 9.78 -9.84 -23.13
N VAL A 70 10.28 -10.43 -22.05
CA VAL A 70 11.43 -11.35 -22.09
C VAL A 70 11.12 -12.59 -22.93
N GLU A 71 9.90 -13.13 -22.82
CA GLU A 71 9.43 -14.26 -23.64
C GLU A 71 9.44 -13.92 -25.13
N ASP A 72 8.92 -12.76 -25.53
CA ASP A 72 8.88 -12.31 -26.94
C ASP A 72 10.26 -11.88 -27.48
N HIS A 73 11.27 -11.72 -26.62
CA HIS A 73 12.60 -11.21 -26.95
C HIS A 73 13.75 -12.19 -26.60
N ASP A 74 13.51 -13.50 -26.73
CA ASP A 74 14.53 -14.57 -26.56
C ASP A 74 15.28 -14.50 -25.22
N GLY A 75 14.58 -14.16 -24.14
CA GLY A 75 15.16 -14.07 -22.80
C GLY A 75 15.93 -12.77 -22.54
N LYS A 76 15.91 -11.80 -23.46
CA LYS A 76 16.65 -10.53 -23.35
C LYS A 76 15.86 -9.51 -22.54
N LEU A 77 16.53 -8.84 -21.60
CA LEU A 77 15.97 -7.70 -20.86
C LEU A 77 15.91 -6.44 -21.74
N PRO A 78 15.02 -5.47 -21.45
CA PRO A 78 14.90 -4.24 -22.23
C PRO A 78 16.13 -3.34 -22.09
N SER A 79 16.19 -2.30 -22.92
CA SER A 79 17.17 -1.22 -22.74
C SER A 79 16.82 -0.39 -21.51
N ALA A 80 17.80 -0.11 -20.65
CA ALA A 80 17.58 0.73 -19.46
C ALA A 80 17.07 2.13 -19.80
N ALA A 81 17.46 2.70 -20.95
CA ALA A 81 17.06 4.05 -21.35
C ALA A 81 15.56 4.16 -21.66
N ASN A 82 14.93 3.09 -22.12
CA ASN A 82 13.55 3.09 -22.64
C ASN A 82 12.71 1.93 -22.07
N TRP A 83 13.10 1.36 -20.93
CA TRP A 83 12.54 0.09 -20.44
C TRP A 83 11.03 0.14 -20.22
N GLN A 84 10.48 1.27 -19.75
CA GLN A 84 9.03 1.40 -19.58
C GLN A 84 8.34 1.45 -20.93
N ASP A 85 8.90 2.16 -21.91
CA ASP A 85 8.34 2.26 -23.26
C ASP A 85 8.34 0.92 -23.99
N GLU A 86 9.40 0.13 -23.80
CA GLU A 86 9.53 -1.22 -24.37
C GLU A 86 8.58 -2.22 -23.71
N VAL A 87 8.37 -2.13 -22.40
CA VAL A 87 7.50 -3.03 -21.62
C VAL A 87 6.02 -2.62 -21.64
N LYS A 88 5.73 -1.33 -21.86
CA LYS A 88 4.37 -0.77 -21.88
C LYS A 88 3.36 -1.53 -22.76
N PRO A 89 3.70 -1.98 -24.00
CA PRO A 89 2.77 -2.77 -24.81
C PRO A 89 2.34 -4.08 -24.16
N TYR A 90 3.16 -4.62 -23.24
CA TYR A 90 2.90 -5.85 -22.52
C TYR A 90 2.04 -5.63 -21.28
N LEU A 91 2.14 -4.49 -20.60
CA LEU A 91 1.23 -4.11 -19.50
C LEU A 91 -0.24 -4.15 -19.94
N ALA A 92 -0.54 -3.64 -21.15
CA ALA A 92 -1.89 -3.66 -21.70
C ALA A 92 -2.45 -5.08 -21.94
N LYS A 93 -1.57 -6.07 -22.13
CA LYS A 93 -1.93 -7.48 -22.32
C LYS A 93 -2.18 -8.19 -20.99
N VAL A 94 -1.61 -7.71 -19.88
CA VAL A 94 -1.80 -8.26 -18.53
C VAL A 94 -3.19 -7.88 -18.02
N LYS A 95 -4.19 -8.71 -18.34
CA LYS A 95 -5.56 -8.52 -17.88
C LYS A 95 -5.74 -9.08 -16.47
N MET A 96 -5.48 -8.29 -15.43
CA MET A 96 -6.16 -8.55 -14.16
C MET A 96 -7.62 -8.13 -14.28
N PRO A 97 -8.61 -9.05 -14.18
CA PRO A 97 -10.02 -8.68 -14.25
C PRO A 97 -10.33 -7.61 -13.21
N LYS A 98 -11.10 -6.59 -13.58
CA LYS A 98 -11.40 -5.44 -12.68
C LYS A 98 -12.09 -5.90 -11.41
N GLU A 99 -12.88 -6.97 -11.51
CA GLU A 99 -13.58 -7.64 -10.42
C GLU A 99 -12.61 -8.22 -9.39
N LYS A 100 -11.39 -8.61 -9.81
CA LYS A 100 -10.34 -9.14 -8.94
C LYS A 100 -9.44 -8.05 -8.34
N MET A 101 -9.48 -6.82 -8.87
CA MET A 101 -8.71 -5.69 -8.33
C MET A 101 -9.46 -4.93 -7.23
N GLY A 102 -10.76 -5.17 -7.04
CA GLY A 102 -11.52 -4.51 -5.98
C GLY A 102 -11.37 -2.98 -6.02
N PRO A 103 -10.96 -2.31 -4.92
CA PRO A 103 -10.82 -0.86 -4.88
C PRO A 103 -9.48 -0.33 -5.41
N PHE A 104 -8.62 -1.20 -5.98
CA PHE A 104 -7.30 -0.84 -6.51
C PHE A 104 -7.37 -0.35 -7.97
N ASN A 105 -6.47 0.55 -8.31
CA ASN A 105 -6.33 1.12 -9.65
C ASN A 105 -5.19 0.41 -10.38
N ARG A 106 -5.38 0.16 -11.68
CA ARG A 106 -4.31 -0.31 -12.56
C ARG A 106 -3.21 0.74 -12.66
N LEU A 107 -2.00 0.26 -12.93
CA LEU A 107 -0.93 1.13 -13.36
C LEU A 107 -1.31 1.80 -14.70
N ASP A 108 -1.22 3.14 -14.75
CA ASP A 108 -1.37 3.88 -16.01
C ASP A 108 -0.12 3.64 -16.88
N PRO A 109 -0.27 3.02 -18.06
CA PRO A 109 0.88 2.72 -18.92
C PRO A 109 1.62 3.98 -19.40
N GLU A 110 0.97 5.15 -19.45
CA GLU A 110 1.62 6.42 -19.85
C GLU A 110 2.14 7.24 -18.66
N GLY A 111 1.73 6.87 -17.44
CA GLY A 111 2.05 7.60 -16.23
C GLY A 111 3.46 7.35 -15.71
N GLU A 112 3.83 8.07 -14.65
CA GLU A 112 5.06 7.79 -13.90
C GLU A 112 4.86 6.55 -13.02
N TRP A 113 5.54 5.46 -13.35
CA TRP A 113 5.42 4.20 -12.61
C TRP A 113 6.13 4.28 -11.26
N GLY A 114 5.46 3.83 -10.21
CA GLY A 114 5.89 4.09 -8.84
C GLY A 114 4.85 3.71 -7.79
N CYS A 115 5.17 3.98 -6.53
CA CYS A 115 4.17 3.91 -5.46
C CYS A 115 3.56 5.28 -5.21
N GLN A 116 2.24 5.30 -5.07
CA GLN A 116 1.51 6.42 -4.50
C GLN A 116 1.05 5.99 -3.10
N PRO A 117 1.88 6.14 -2.06
CA PRO A 117 1.46 5.76 -0.73
C PRO A 117 0.35 6.70 -0.26
N SER A 118 -0.50 6.19 0.62
CA SER A 118 -1.58 6.99 1.23
C SER A 118 -1.04 7.96 2.28
N ASP A 119 0.18 7.73 2.77
CA ASP A 119 0.97 8.67 3.55
C ASP A 119 2.43 8.74 3.07
N GLY A 120 2.98 9.95 3.07
CA GLY A 120 4.35 10.20 2.60
C GLY A 120 4.44 10.62 1.13
N ALA A 121 5.67 10.80 0.68
CA ALA A 121 5.95 11.21 -0.69
C ALA A 121 5.78 10.03 -1.66
N PRO A 122 5.25 10.26 -2.87
CA PRO A 122 5.25 9.24 -3.91
C PRO A 122 6.68 8.91 -4.35
N THR A 123 6.88 7.66 -4.72
CA THR A 123 8.15 7.09 -5.16
C THR A 123 8.05 6.61 -6.60
N GLY A 124 9.19 6.34 -7.24
CA GLY A 124 9.27 5.78 -8.58
C GLY A 124 9.73 4.33 -8.60
N MET A 125 9.50 3.67 -9.74
CA MET A 125 10.12 2.39 -10.10
C MET A 125 11.31 2.66 -11.01
N ALA A 126 12.49 2.18 -10.64
CA ALA A 126 13.69 2.24 -11.46
C ALA A 126 14.12 0.85 -11.93
N PHE A 127 14.65 0.79 -13.15
CA PHE A 127 15.29 -0.40 -13.71
C PHE A 127 16.78 -0.44 -13.36
N ASN A 128 17.31 -1.63 -13.08
CA ASN A 128 18.73 -1.83 -12.83
C ASN A 128 19.52 -1.71 -14.14
N ALA A 129 20.13 -0.56 -14.36
CA ALA A 129 20.86 -0.24 -15.59
C ALA A 129 21.99 -1.25 -15.91
N SER A 130 22.56 -1.89 -14.89
CA SER A 130 23.59 -2.93 -15.03
C SER A 130 23.10 -4.22 -15.71
N LEU A 131 21.79 -4.38 -15.87
CA LEU A 131 21.13 -5.51 -16.51
C LEU A 131 20.60 -5.20 -17.91
N SER A 132 20.75 -3.96 -18.37
CA SER A 132 20.29 -3.50 -19.68
C SER A 132 20.69 -4.49 -20.75
N GLU A 133 19.72 -4.95 -21.54
CA GLU A 133 19.92 -5.81 -22.71
C GLU A 133 20.60 -7.17 -22.46
N LYS A 134 20.81 -7.57 -21.19
CA LYS A 134 21.37 -8.89 -20.86
C LYS A 134 20.32 -9.97 -21.02
N LYS A 135 20.76 -11.18 -21.36
CA LYS A 135 19.88 -12.35 -21.28
C LYS A 135 19.74 -12.80 -19.84
N ILE A 136 18.54 -13.24 -19.44
CA ILE A 136 18.31 -13.78 -18.09
C ILE A 136 19.26 -14.95 -17.80
N THR A 137 19.57 -15.77 -18.81
CA THR A 137 20.48 -16.92 -18.69
C THR A 137 21.95 -16.52 -18.43
N GLU A 138 22.32 -15.27 -18.66
CA GLU A 138 23.67 -14.75 -18.41
C GLU A 138 23.82 -14.17 -16.99
N ILE A 139 22.73 -14.11 -16.23
CA ILE A 139 22.69 -13.55 -14.89
C ILE A 139 22.98 -14.68 -13.89
N LYS A 140 24.10 -14.56 -13.17
CA LYS A 140 24.63 -15.62 -12.29
C LYS A 140 23.65 -16.05 -11.20
N ASP A 141 22.97 -15.10 -10.57
CA ASP A 141 22.07 -15.34 -9.44
C ASP A 141 20.74 -14.58 -9.65
N PRO A 142 19.88 -15.01 -10.57
CA PRO A 142 18.73 -14.23 -11.02
C PRO A 142 17.65 -14.07 -9.93
N THR A 143 17.64 -14.93 -8.90
CA THR A 143 16.69 -14.83 -7.78
C THR A 143 17.06 -13.79 -6.73
N SER A 144 18.33 -13.37 -6.67
CA SER A 144 18.83 -12.35 -5.76
C SER A 144 19.29 -11.07 -6.49
N THR A 145 19.46 -11.14 -7.79
CA THR A 145 19.81 -9.99 -8.62
C THR A 145 18.57 -9.11 -8.83
N ILE A 146 18.58 -7.89 -8.32
CA ILE A 146 17.45 -6.96 -8.41
C ILE A 146 17.32 -6.39 -9.82
N LEU A 147 16.14 -6.56 -10.42
CA LEU A 147 15.79 -6.08 -11.76
C LEU A 147 15.14 -4.70 -11.72
N ILE A 148 14.11 -4.55 -10.90
CA ILE A 148 13.40 -3.29 -10.70
C ILE A 148 13.34 -3.03 -9.19
N PHE A 149 13.52 -1.77 -8.81
CA PHE A 149 13.52 -1.36 -7.42
C PHE A 149 12.85 0.00 -7.26
N GLU A 150 12.39 0.26 -6.05
CA GLU A 150 11.79 1.53 -5.68
C GLU A 150 12.85 2.60 -5.43
N VAL A 151 12.57 3.84 -5.86
CA VAL A 151 13.45 5.01 -5.68
C VAL A 151 12.66 6.23 -5.23
N GLU A 152 13.33 7.21 -4.62
CA GLU A 152 12.68 8.41 -4.06
C GLU A 152 12.04 9.28 -5.15
N SER A 153 12.66 9.38 -6.32
CA SER A 153 12.21 10.23 -7.42
C SER A 153 11.14 9.54 -8.26
N ARG A 154 10.24 10.35 -8.83
CA ARG A 154 9.35 9.90 -9.90
C ARG A 154 9.92 10.28 -11.26
N GLY A 155 9.53 9.52 -12.27
CA GLY A 155 9.88 9.79 -13.65
C GLY A 155 9.61 8.62 -14.56
N ARG A 156 9.61 8.92 -15.87
CA ARG A 156 9.56 7.90 -16.92
C ARG A 156 10.95 7.33 -17.16
N ASN A 157 11.03 6.02 -17.42
CA ASN A 157 12.28 5.29 -17.69
C ASN A 157 13.40 5.53 -16.65
N LEU A 158 13.04 5.72 -15.37
CA LEU A 158 14.04 5.81 -14.32
C LEU A 158 14.91 4.56 -14.34
N ASN A 159 16.22 4.76 -14.33
CA ASN A 159 17.18 3.68 -14.33
C ASN A 159 18.47 4.15 -13.65
N GLU A 160 19.09 3.24 -12.91
CA GLU A 160 20.43 3.39 -12.36
C GLU A 160 20.97 2.01 -11.96
N PRO A 161 22.28 1.84 -11.76
CA PRO A 161 22.81 0.63 -11.14
C PRO A 161 22.18 0.42 -9.75
N TYR A 162 21.69 -0.79 -9.48
CA TYR A 162 21.11 -1.12 -8.17
C TYR A 162 22.13 -0.94 -7.04
N LYS A 163 21.67 -0.37 -5.92
CA LYS A 163 22.42 -0.15 -4.69
C LYS A 163 21.47 -0.38 -3.52
N VAL A 164 21.98 -0.93 -2.43
CA VAL A 164 21.21 -1.04 -1.20
C VAL A 164 20.85 0.37 -0.71
N ARG A 165 19.57 0.58 -0.45
CA ARG A 165 19.05 1.87 0.03
C ARG A 165 18.85 1.85 1.55
N PRO A 166 19.18 2.94 2.27
CA PRO A 166 18.95 3.04 3.71
C PRO A 166 17.47 2.93 4.06
N LEU A 167 17.16 2.28 5.18
CA LEU A 167 15.80 2.16 5.69
C LEU A 167 15.19 3.53 6.00
N GLU A 168 15.99 4.45 6.51
CA GLU A 168 15.60 5.78 6.99
C GLU A 168 15.17 6.72 5.87
N SER A 169 15.57 6.44 4.62
CA SER A 169 15.07 7.15 3.44
C SER A 169 13.87 6.48 2.79
N SER A 170 13.48 5.27 3.24
CA SER A 170 12.33 4.56 2.67
C SER A 170 11.00 5.25 2.99
N PRO A 171 9.96 5.03 2.17
CA PRO A 171 8.62 5.50 2.50
C PRO A 171 8.14 4.97 3.84
N LYS A 172 7.21 5.70 4.45
CA LYS A 172 6.58 5.30 5.69
C LYS A 172 5.31 4.51 5.42
N MET A 173 4.92 3.70 6.39
CA MET A 173 3.62 3.06 6.49
C MET A 173 3.27 2.99 7.97
N LEU A 174 2.12 3.54 8.36
CA LEU A 174 1.69 3.60 9.76
C LEU A 174 2.70 4.30 10.71
N GLY A 175 3.47 5.26 10.17
CA GLY A 175 4.45 6.05 10.93
C GLY A 175 5.88 5.52 10.88
N ASP A 176 6.07 4.24 10.57
CA ASP A 176 7.37 3.59 10.51
C ASP A 176 7.88 3.44 9.07
N HIS A 177 9.20 3.41 8.90
CA HIS A 177 9.83 3.13 7.61
C HIS A 177 9.56 1.68 7.19
N ARG A 178 8.85 1.50 6.07
CA ARG A 178 8.45 0.15 5.61
C ARG A 178 9.57 -0.60 4.89
N GLY A 179 10.61 0.11 4.46
CA GLY A 179 11.63 -0.44 3.57
C GLY A 179 11.28 -0.23 2.11
N TRP A 180 12.15 -0.73 1.23
CA TRP A 180 12.09 -0.51 -0.21
C TRP A 180 11.51 -1.72 -0.93
N LEU A 181 10.72 -1.48 -1.98
CA LEU A 181 10.28 -2.57 -2.85
C LEU A 181 11.38 -2.96 -3.83
N GLU A 182 11.62 -4.25 -3.92
CA GLU A 182 12.65 -4.84 -4.76
C GLU A 182 12.06 -6.04 -5.51
N MET A 183 12.31 -6.08 -6.81
CA MET A 183 11.88 -7.13 -7.71
C MET A 183 13.10 -7.79 -8.32
N PRO A 184 13.44 -9.04 -7.92
CA PRO A 184 14.55 -9.78 -8.51
C PRO A 184 14.24 -10.15 -9.97
N VAL A 185 15.27 -10.52 -10.74
CA VAL A 185 15.12 -11.00 -12.12
C VAL A 185 14.19 -12.19 -12.19
N LEU A 186 14.30 -13.14 -11.24
CA LEU A 186 13.37 -14.24 -11.06
C LEU A 186 12.85 -14.27 -9.63
N GLY A 187 11.56 -14.55 -9.46
CA GLY A 187 10.93 -14.64 -8.14
C GLY A 187 10.09 -13.40 -7.76
N PRO A 188 9.52 -13.43 -6.55
CA PRO A 188 8.53 -12.44 -6.13
C PRO A 188 9.17 -11.10 -5.77
N THR A 189 8.41 -10.02 -6.02
CA THR A 189 8.68 -8.71 -5.41
C THR A 189 8.61 -8.84 -3.90
N HIS A 190 9.57 -8.24 -3.20
CA HIS A 190 9.67 -8.25 -1.76
C HIS A 190 10.03 -6.87 -1.23
N MET A 191 9.96 -6.72 0.10
CA MET A 191 10.51 -5.55 0.76
C MET A 191 11.93 -5.83 1.23
N SER A 192 12.80 -4.83 1.19
CA SER A 192 14.12 -4.88 1.80
C SER A 192 14.28 -3.79 2.87
N LYS A 193 15.00 -4.13 3.94
CA LYS A 193 15.44 -3.18 4.97
C LYS A 193 16.95 -3.30 5.08
N ASN A 194 17.68 -2.26 4.65
CA ASN A 194 19.14 -2.24 4.61
C ASN A 194 19.73 -3.47 3.88
N GLY A 195 19.13 -3.84 2.74
CA GLY A 195 19.59 -4.94 1.88
C GLY A 195 19.23 -6.34 2.39
N LYS A 196 18.44 -6.43 3.46
CA LYS A 196 17.89 -7.70 3.94
C LYS A 196 16.44 -7.81 3.50
N MET A 197 16.13 -8.87 2.76
CA MET A 197 14.76 -9.25 2.44
C MET A 197 13.97 -9.40 3.73
N VAL A 198 12.79 -8.78 3.75
CA VAL A 198 11.82 -8.93 4.82
C VAL A 198 10.65 -9.67 4.22
N ASP A 199 10.35 -10.84 4.78
CA ASP A 199 9.11 -11.53 4.47
C ASP A 199 7.96 -10.59 4.82
N LEU A 200 7.19 -10.25 3.79
CA LEU A 200 5.87 -9.67 3.98
C LEU A 200 5.06 -10.77 4.65
N ASP A 201 5.03 -10.79 5.98
CA ASP A 201 4.18 -11.67 6.79
C ASP A 201 2.72 -11.17 6.69
N VAL A 202 2.27 -11.05 5.45
CA VAL A 202 0.91 -10.74 5.05
C VAL A 202 0.30 -12.11 4.83
N ASN A 203 -0.16 -12.73 5.92
CA ASN A 203 -1.12 -13.84 5.88
C ASN A 203 -2.42 -13.35 5.22
N VAL A 204 -2.38 -13.11 3.91
CA VAL A 204 -3.54 -13.04 3.05
C VAL A 204 -3.48 -14.32 2.25
N ASP A 205 -4.04 -15.37 2.84
CA ASP A 205 -4.37 -16.62 2.17
C ASP A 205 -5.29 -16.29 0.99
N MET A 206 -4.69 -16.05 -0.18
CA MET A 206 -5.38 -15.93 -1.47
C MET A 206 -5.55 -17.30 -2.15
N THR A 207 -5.32 -18.38 -1.41
CA THR A 207 -5.40 -19.77 -1.88
C THR A 207 -6.47 -20.54 -1.12
N ARG A 208 -7.72 -20.07 -1.19
CA ARG A 208 -8.87 -20.97 -1.07
C ARG A 208 -9.55 -21.10 -2.43
N HIS A 209 -9.26 -22.25 -3.04
CA HIS A 209 -10.02 -22.86 -4.12
C HIS A 209 -11.44 -23.18 -3.68
#